data_AF-A0A7S0XRR6-F1
#
_entry.id   AF-A0A7S0XRR6-F1
#
_cell.length_a   1.000
_cell.length_b   1.000
_cell.length_c   1.000
_cell.angle_alpha   90.00
_cell.angle_beta   90.00
_cell.angle_gamma   90.00
#
_symmetry.space_group_name_H-M   'P 1'
#
loop_
_entity.id
_entity.type
_entity.pdbx_description
1 polymer ?
#
loop_
_entity_poly.entity_id
_entity_poly.type
_entity_poly.pdbx_seq_one_letter_code
_entity_poly.pdbx_strand_id
1 'polypeptide(L)'
;IQALQIQQCSSEDVFLMKTVYTFDVSVPEIWETLVLGATTCVLGPHLHLDAEAILATMNRGNVTASVFVPSLLDLFLDNAEGVIASGRQTRPAKLRYVHCIGSEPR
;
A
#
# COMPACT_ATOMS: atom_id res chain seq x y z
N ILE A 1 24.81 4.00 12.42
CA ILE A 1 23.73 3.95 11.41
C ILE A 1 23.05 2.60 11.58
N GLN A 2 22.20 2.48 12.60
CA GLN A 2 21.34 1.30 12.77
C GLN A 2 20.19 1.49 11.78
N ALA A 3 19.99 0.51 10.90
CA ALA A 3 18.97 0.56 9.88
C ALA A 3 17.59 0.83 10.52
N LEU A 4 16.90 1.88 10.07
CA LEU A 4 15.45 1.95 10.16
C LEU A 4 14.91 0.70 9.46
N GLN A 5 14.62 -0.36 10.20
CA GLN A 5 13.75 -1.44 9.73
C GLN A 5 12.40 -1.23 10.41
N ILE A 6 11.60 -0.32 9.86
CA ILE A 6 10.23 -0.07 10.34
C ILE A 6 9.28 -1.06 9.62
N GLN A 7 9.66 -1.53 8.43
CA GLN A 7 8.92 -2.50 7.65
C GLN A 7 9.83 -3.70 7.32
N GLN A 8 9.28 -4.90 7.20
CA GLN A 8 10.03 -6.05 6.66
C GLN A 8 10.13 -5.90 5.13
N CYS A 9 10.94 -4.94 4.67
CA CYS A 9 11.19 -4.63 3.26
C CYS A 9 12.56 -5.13 2.82
N SER A 10 12.63 -5.68 1.61
CA SER A 10 13.85 -6.08 0.90
C SER A 10 13.97 -5.35 -0.44
N SER A 11 15.13 -5.47 -1.11
CA SER A 11 15.32 -4.91 -2.46
C SER A 11 14.43 -5.54 -3.54
N GLU A 12 13.81 -6.69 -3.25
CA GLU A 12 12.90 -7.39 -4.17
C GLU A 12 11.43 -6.94 -4.01
N ASP A 13 11.15 -6.07 -3.04
CA ASP A 13 9.79 -5.63 -2.76
C ASP A 13 9.34 -4.49 -3.68
N VAL A 14 8.03 -4.49 -3.95
CA VAL A 14 7.32 -3.41 -4.62
C VAL A 14 6.29 -2.85 -3.66
N PHE A 15 6.55 -1.66 -3.13
CA PHE A 15 5.68 -0.98 -2.16
C PHE A 15 4.68 -0.07 -2.87
N LEU A 16 3.41 -0.14 -2.48
CA LEU A 16 2.41 0.82 -2.92
C LEU A 16 2.57 2.14 -2.17
N MET A 17 2.88 3.22 -2.90
CA MET A 17 2.79 4.60 -2.40
C MET A 17 1.42 5.16 -2.73
N LYS A 18 0.53 5.14 -1.73
CA LYS A 18 -0.85 5.65 -1.84
C LYS A 18 -1.10 6.83 -0.90
N THR A 19 -0.29 6.95 0.15
CA THR A 19 -0.51 7.90 1.22
C THR A 19 -0.10 9.29 0.75
N VAL A 20 -0.89 10.31 1.11
CA VAL A 20 -0.57 11.69 0.77
C VAL A 20 0.77 12.06 1.43
N TYR A 21 1.70 12.64 0.67
CA TYR A 21 3.09 12.90 1.08
C TYR A 21 3.25 13.86 2.27
N THR A 22 2.15 14.47 2.73
CA THR A 22 2.11 15.35 3.91
C THR A 22 1.89 14.60 5.22
N PHE A 23 1.56 13.31 5.19
CA PHE A 23 1.43 12.45 6.37
C PHE A 23 2.74 11.70 6.64
N ASP A 24 3.05 11.45 7.91
CA ASP A 24 4.24 10.74 8.37
C ASP A 24 4.35 9.31 7.80
N VAL A 25 3.22 8.62 7.61
CA VAL A 25 3.13 7.29 6.99
C VAL A 25 3.70 7.27 5.55
N SER A 26 3.73 8.40 4.85
CA SER A 26 4.32 8.48 3.50
C SER A 26 5.86 8.40 3.50
N VAL A 27 6.51 8.72 4.61
CA VAL A 27 7.98 8.74 4.73
C VAL A 27 8.58 7.36 4.44
N PRO A 28 8.16 6.26 5.11
CA PRO A 28 8.68 4.93 4.77
C PRO A 28 8.24 4.46 3.36
N GLU A 29 7.04 4.81 2.88
CA GLU A 29 6.60 4.47 1.52
C GLU A 29 7.57 5.03 0.45
N ILE A 30 8.13 6.22 0.69
CA ILE A 30 9.08 6.90 -0.21
C ILE A 30 10.53 6.51 0.06
N TRP A 31 11.00 6.60 1.30
CA TRP A 31 12.44 6.59 1.58
C TRP A 31 13.00 5.22 1.90
N GLU A 32 12.24 4.33 2.55
CA GLU A 32 12.73 2.99 2.90
C GLU A 32 12.96 2.16 1.64
N THR A 33 12.06 2.27 0.67
CA THR A 33 12.17 1.65 -0.65
C THR A 33 13.41 2.13 -1.40
N LEU A 34 13.64 3.44 -1.46
CA LEU A 34 14.79 4.03 -2.13
C LEU A 34 16.12 3.67 -1.45
N VAL A 35 16.17 3.65 -0.11
CA VAL A 35 17.38 3.29 0.64
C VAL A 35 17.75 1.81 0.47
N LEU A 36 16.75 0.93 0.38
CA LEU A 36 16.95 -0.53 0.24
C LEU A 36 17.11 -0.99 -1.21
N GLY A 37 16.94 -0.11 -2.20
CA GLY A 37 16.94 -0.48 -3.62
C GLY A 37 15.69 -1.24 -4.07
N ALA A 38 14.60 -1.12 -3.31
CA ALA A 38 13.28 -1.66 -3.65
C ALA A 38 12.57 -0.76 -4.67
N THR A 39 11.35 -1.13 -5.06
CA THR A 39 10.53 -0.37 -6.03
C THR A 39 9.34 0.31 -5.34
N THR A 40 9.10 1.57 -5.68
CA THR A 40 7.88 2.30 -5.28
C THR A 40 6.88 2.31 -6.44
N CYS A 41 5.71 1.71 -6.24
CA CYS A 41 4.57 1.77 -7.14
C CYS A 41 3.65 2.91 -6.72
N VAL A 42 3.60 3.98 -7.51
CA VAL A 42 2.85 5.20 -7.15
C VAL A 42 1.40 5.08 -7.59
N LEU A 43 0.47 5.27 -6.65
CA LEU A 43 -0.95 5.37 -6.95
C LEU A 43 -1.26 6.72 -7.62
N GLY A 44 -2.19 6.70 -8.57
CA GLY A 44 -2.65 7.93 -9.23
C GLY A 44 -3.25 8.96 -8.24
N PRO A 45 -3.22 10.24 -8.60
CA PRO A 45 -3.70 11.31 -7.72
C PRO A 45 -5.18 11.13 -7.39
N HIS A 46 -5.55 11.42 -6.14
CA HIS A 46 -6.93 11.34 -5.63
C HIS A 46 -7.59 9.94 -5.65
N LEU A 47 -6.82 8.86 -5.87
CA LEU A 47 -7.36 7.49 -5.93
C LEU A 47 -7.20 6.71 -4.61
N HIS A 48 -6.71 7.35 -3.54
CA HIS A 48 -6.36 6.68 -2.27
C HIS A 48 -7.55 6.10 -1.47
N LEU A 49 -8.80 6.41 -1.88
CA LEU A 49 -10.02 5.81 -1.34
C LEU A 49 -10.77 4.93 -2.36
N ASP A 50 -10.25 4.82 -3.59
CA ASP A 50 -10.86 4.01 -4.65
C ASP A 50 -10.26 2.60 -4.61
N ALA A 51 -11.01 1.65 -4.02
CA ALA A 51 -10.56 0.28 -3.87
C ALA A 51 -10.32 -0.42 -5.23
N GLU A 52 -11.09 -0.10 -6.27
CA GLU A 52 -10.89 -0.69 -7.60
C GLU A 52 -9.59 -0.17 -8.22
N ALA A 53 -9.33 1.14 -8.14
CA ALA A 53 -8.09 1.73 -8.61
C ALA A 53 -6.86 1.22 -7.85
N ILE A 54 -6.97 1.06 -6.52
CA ILE A 54 -5.92 0.47 -5.68
C ILE A 54 -5.63 -0.96 -6.11
N LEU A 55 -6.66 -1.82 -6.23
CA LEU A 55 -6.51 -3.20 -6.68
C LEU A 55 -5.89 -3.28 -8.08
N ALA A 56 -6.37 -2.46 -9.02
CA ALA A 56 -5.83 -2.40 -10.38
C ALA A 56 -4.35 -2.00 -10.38
N THR A 57 -3.97 -1.02 -9.56
CA THR A 57 -2.58 -0.57 -9.42
C THR A 57 -1.71 -1.65 -8.79
N MET A 58 -2.18 -2.30 -7.72
CA MET A 58 -1.46 -3.40 -7.07
C MET A 58 -1.22 -4.57 -8.02
N ASN A 59 -2.23 -4.95 -8.80
CA ASN A 59 -2.13 -6.03 -9.80
C ASN A 59 -1.16 -5.68 -10.93
N ARG A 60 -1.28 -4.49 -11.52
CA ARG A 60 -0.39 -4.04 -12.62
C ARG A 60 1.04 -3.85 -12.16
N GLY A 61 1.23 -3.32 -10.94
CA GLY A 61 2.52 -3.01 -10.36
C GLY A 61 3.21 -4.20 -9.68
N ASN A 62 2.58 -5.37 -9.61
CA ASN A 62 3.06 -6.51 -8.83
C ASN A 62 3.42 -6.14 -7.38
N VAL A 63 2.58 -5.31 -6.75
CA VAL A 63 2.80 -4.82 -5.37
C VAL A 63 2.94 -6.01 -4.42
N THR A 64 4.01 -5.99 -3.61
CA THR A 64 4.31 -7.02 -2.59
C THR A 64 4.01 -6.55 -1.18
N ALA A 65 4.00 -5.24 -0.95
CA ALA A 65 3.72 -4.66 0.36
C ALA A 65 2.93 -3.36 0.27
N SER A 66 2.09 -3.12 1.28
CA SER A 66 1.34 -1.87 1.42
C SER A 66 1.18 -1.52 2.90
N VAL A 67 1.04 -0.23 3.17
CA VAL A 67 0.72 0.29 4.51
C VAL A 67 -0.71 0.78 4.52
N PHE A 68 -1.44 0.60 5.62
CA PHE A 68 -2.75 1.20 5.89
C PHE A 68 -2.81 1.70 7.34
N VAL A 69 -3.65 2.70 7.59
CA VAL A 69 -4.16 2.95 8.95
C VAL A 69 -5.40 2.06 9.17
N PRO A 70 -5.75 1.69 10.41
CA PRO A 70 -6.84 0.74 10.68
C PRO A 70 -8.16 1.09 9.97
N SER A 71 -8.65 2.32 10.13
CA SER A 71 -9.90 2.78 9.52
C SER A 71 -9.92 2.74 7.99
N LEU A 72 -8.78 3.04 7.34
CA LEU A 72 -8.67 2.95 5.89
C LEU A 72 -8.51 1.51 5.40
N LEU A 73 -7.94 0.62 6.23
CA LEU A 73 -7.89 -0.80 5.92
C LEU A 73 -9.30 -1.39 5.91
N ASP A 74 -10.10 -1.11 6.94
CA ASP A 74 -11.48 -1.59 7.04
C ASP A 74 -12.32 -1.09 5.85
N LEU A 75 -12.29 0.22 5.58
CA LEU A 75 -12.97 0.81 4.43
C LEU A 75 -12.50 0.21 3.10
N PHE A 76 -11.20 -0.06 2.95
CA PHE A 76 -10.67 -0.69 1.75
C PHE A 76 -11.18 -2.12 1.60
N LEU A 77 -11.18 -2.92 2.66
CA LEU A 77 -11.61 -4.33 2.63
C LEU A 77 -13.11 -4.45 2.26
N ASP A 78 -13.97 -3.65 2.89
CA ASP A 78 -15.41 -3.62 2.60
C ASP A 78 -15.68 -3.34 1.11
N ASN A 79 -14.99 -2.36 0.54
CA ASN A 79 -15.15 -1.99 -0.86
C ASN A 79 -14.48 -3.00 -1.81
N ALA A 80 -13.31 -3.51 -1.45
CA ALA A 80 -12.55 -4.46 -2.26
C ALA A 80 -13.28 -5.79 -2.42
N GLU A 81 -13.99 -6.26 -1.39
CA GLU A 81 -14.79 -7.48 -1.47
C GLU A 81 -15.85 -7.40 -2.57
N GLY A 82 -16.60 -6.29 -2.63
CA GLY A 82 -17.60 -6.06 -3.68
C GLY A 82 -16.99 -5.96 -5.09
N VAL A 83 -15.83 -5.31 -5.23
CA VAL A 83 -15.10 -5.22 -6.51
C VAL A 83 -14.66 -6.63 -6.97
N ILE A 84 -14.09 -7.43 -6.08
CA ILE A 84 -13.60 -8.79 -6.39
C ILE A 84 -14.76 -9.73 -6.71
N ALA A 85 -15.84 -9.71 -5.92
CA ALA A 85 -17.02 -10.54 -6.14
C ALA A 85 -17.69 -10.25 -7.50
N SER A 86 -17.64 -9.00 -7.95
CA SER A 86 -18.16 -8.59 -9.27
C SER A 86 -17.26 -8.96 -10.46
N GLY A 87 -16.04 -9.47 -10.22
CA GLY A 87 -15.07 -9.82 -11.27
C GLY A 87 -14.38 -8.64 -11.94
N ARG A 88 -14.57 -7.40 -11.43
CA ARG A 88 -13.92 -6.19 -11.97
C ARG A 88 -12.42 -6.15 -11.71
N GLN A 89 -11.98 -6.68 -10.57
CA GLN A 89 -10.56 -6.86 -10.23
C GLN A 89 -10.37 -8.19 -9.50
N THR A 90 -9.12 -8.63 -9.42
CA THR A 90 -8.72 -9.81 -8.66
C THR A 90 -7.95 -9.41 -7.40
N ARG A 91 -7.92 -10.31 -6.41
CA ARG A 91 -7.01 -10.19 -5.27
C ARG A 91 -5.56 -10.05 -5.78
N PRO A 92 -4.76 -9.13 -5.24
CA PRO A 92 -3.37 -8.94 -5.66
C PRO A 92 -2.53 -10.17 -5.33
N ALA A 93 -2.15 -10.94 -6.36
CA ALA A 93 -1.48 -12.23 -6.21
C ALA A 93 -0.05 -12.12 -5.65
N LYS A 94 0.58 -10.96 -5.78
CA LYS A 94 1.94 -10.70 -5.31
C LYS A 94 2.02 -10.09 -3.91
N LEU A 95 0.90 -9.63 -3.36
CA LEU A 95 0.86 -8.97 -2.06
C LEU A 95 1.19 -9.99 -0.95
N ARG A 96 2.28 -9.75 -0.21
CA ARG A 96 2.78 -10.62 0.86
C ARG A 96 2.49 -10.04 2.25
N TYR A 97 2.64 -8.73 2.42
CA TYR A 97 2.51 -8.07 3.71
C TYR A 97 1.64 -6.82 3.62
N VAL A 98 0.77 -6.65 4.61
CA VAL A 98 0.02 -5.40 4.84
C VAL A 98 0.40 -4.92 6.22
N HIS A 99 1.05 -3.76 6.28
CA HIS A 99 1.37 -3.13 7.55
C HIS A 99 0.22 -2.22 7.95
N CYS A 100 -0.37 -2.49 9.11
CA CYS A 100 -1.40 -1.64 9.69
C CYS A 100 -0.77 -0.81 10.82
N ILE A 101 -0.60 0.50 10.61
CA ILE A 101 0.10 1.39 11.55
C ILE A 101 -0.66 2.70 11.73
N GLY A 102 -0.46 3.37 12.86
CA GLY A 102 -1.19 4.59 13.23
C GLY A 102 -2.44 4.30 14.05
N SER A 103 -3.08 5.36 14.54
CA SER A 103 -4.34 5.28 15.28
C SER A 103 -5.49 5.84 14.44
N GLU A 104 -6.72 5.50 14.80
CA GLU A 104 -7.90 6.20 14.30
C GLU A 104 -7.77 7.70 14.57
N PRO A 105 -8.15 8.58 13.62
CA PRO A 105 -8.33 9.99 13.93
C PRO A 105 -9.46 10.08 14.97
N ARG A 106 -9.13 10.63 16.16
CA ARG A 106 -10.14 11.00 17.15
C ARG A 106 -10.98 12.16 16.68
#